data_AF-A0A3B9P1L6-F1
#
_entry.id   AF-A0A3B9P1L6-F1
#
_cell.length_a   1.000
_cell.length_b   1.000
_cell.length_c   1.000
_cell.angle_alpha   90.00
_cell.angle_beta   90.00
_cell.angle_gamma   90.00
#
_symmetry.space_group_name_H-M   'P 1'
#
loop_
_entity.id
_entity.type
_entity.pdbx_description
1 polymer ?
#
loop_
_entity_poly.entity_id
_entity_poly.type
_entity_poly.pdbx_seq_one_letter_code
_entity_poly.pdbx_strand_id
1 'polypeptide(L)'
;ERMDGKGYPKGLTREQMPIQARVMGIADIFEALTAKDRPYKEGKTLTESLAILGKFKEGGHIDPDLFDVFIREKVYLTYARQFLLPEQIDEVDESRIPGYIP
;
A
#
# COMPACT_ATOMS: atom_id res chain seq x y z
N GLU A 1 3.16 -1.86 13.62
CA GLU A 1 4.57 -2.27 13.44
C GLU A 1 5.09 -1.83 12.08
N ARG A 2 6.41 -1.64 11.94
CA ARG A 2 7.12 -1.30 10.68
C ARG A 2 8.18 -2.37 10.46
N MET A 3 8.50 -2.71 9.20
CA MET A 3 9.46 -3.78 8.93
C MET A 3 10.86 -3.50 9.49
N ASP A 4 11.22 -2.21 9.61
CA ASP A 4 12.48 -1.74 10.19
C ASP A 4 12.53 -1.74 11.74
N GLY A 5 11.51 -2.25 12.43
CA GLY A 5 11.45 -2.29 13.89
C GLY A 5 11.16 -0.94 14.56
N LYS A 6 11.00 0.14 13.81
CA LYS A 6 10.66 1.48 14.35
C LYS A 6 9.16 1.70 14.52
N GLY A 7 8.38 0.64 14.35
CA GLY A 7 6.93 0.67 14.51
C GLY A 7 6.50 0.62 15.96
N TYR A 8 5.22 0.91 16.18
CA TYR A 8 4.59 0.81 17.49
C TYR A 8 3.51 -0.30 17.47
N PRO A 9 3.13 -0.83 18.66
CA PRO A 9 3.68 -0.53 19.99
C PRO A 9 4.89 -1.40 20.41
N LYS A 10 5.15 -2.52 19.75
CA LYS A 10 6.16 -3.51 20.17
C LYS A 10 7.52 -3.35 19.50
N GLY A 11 7.61 -2.61 18.38
CA GLY A 11 8.88 -2.41 17.67
C GLY A 11 9.39 -3.68 16.99
N LEU A 12 8.48 -4.50 16.45
CA LEU A 12 8.85 -5.78 15.83
C LEU A 12 9.51 -5.58 14.48
N THR A 13 10.57 -6.35 14.20
CA THR A 13 11.15 -6.42 12.85
C THR A 13 10.31 -7.31 11.94
N ARG A 14 10.60 -7.25 10.63
CA ARG A 14 9.99 -8.10 9.60
C ARG A 14 9.92 -9.58 9.99
N GLU A 15 11.02 -10.14 10.48
CA GLU A 15 11.19 -11.57 10.78
C GLU A 15 10.37 -12.00 12.00
N GLN A 16 10.08 -11.05 12.90
CA GLN A 16 9.29 -11.28 14.10
C GLN A 16 7.78 -11.20 13.83
N MET A 17 7.37 -10.68 12.67
CA MET A 17 5.97 -10.50 12.31
C MET A 17 5.42 -11.68 11.49
N PRO A 18 4.26 -12.24 11.88
CA PRO A 18 3.59 -13.24 11.06
C PRO A 18 3.21 -12.63 9.71
N ILE A 19 3.19 -13.45 8.65
CA ILE A 19 2.93 -12.99 7.29
C ILE A 19 1.60 -12.23 7.19
N GLN A 20 0.57 -12.68 7.92
CA GLN A 20 -0.74 -12.05 7.97
C GLN A 20 -0.67 -10.61 8.47
N ALA A 21 0.13 -10.34 9.51
CA ALA A 21 0.30 -8.97 10.02
C ALA A 21 1.01 -8.07 9.01
N ARG A 22 1.95 -8.62 8.25
CA ARG A 22 2.67 -7.88 7.19
C ARG A 22 1.76 -7.57 6.00
N VAL A 23 0.89 -8.51 5.62
CA VAL A 23 -0.17 -8.29 4.61
C VAL A 23 -1.14 -7.21 5.07
N MET A 24 -1.63 -7.28 6.31
CA MET A 24 -2.53 -6.27 6.88
C MET A 24 -1.91 -4.88 6.86
N GLY A 25 -0.61 -4.74 7.15
CA GLY A 25 0.07 -3.45 7.07
C GLY A 25 0.01 -2.79 5.68
N ILE A 26 0.06 -3.57 4.59
CA ILE A 26 -0.09 -3.05 3.23
C ILE A 26 -1.55 -2.66 2.98
N ALA A 27 -2.49 -3.53 3.35
CA ALA A 27 -3.92 -3.31 3.14
C ALA A 27 -4.44 -2.07 3.90
N ASP A 28 -4.12 -1.95 5.19
CA ASP A 28 -4.56 -0.83 6.04
C ASP A 28 -4.05 0.52 5.51
N ILE A 29 -2.80 0.57 5.06
CA ILE A 29 -2.22 1.80 4.50
C ILE A 29 -2.88 2.14 3.17
N PHE A 30 -3.04 1.17 2.27
CA PHE A 30 -3.66 1.40 0.96
C PHE A 30 -5.12 1.85 1.11
N GLU A 31 -5.88 1.22 2.00
CA GLU A 31 -7.23 1.64 2.35
C GLU A 31 -7.24 3.06 2.91
N ALA A 32 -6.37 3.39 3.87
CA ALA A 32 -6.30 4.73 4.44
C ALA A 32 -5.95 5.82 3.41
N LEU A 33 -5.13 5.51 2.40
CA LEU A 33 -4.78 6.44 1.32
C LEU A 33 -5.95 6.70 0.37
N THR A 34 -6.75 5.66 0.11
CA THR A 34 -7.86 5.71 -0.86
C THR A 34 -9.20 6.03 -0.22
N ALA A 35 -9.29 5.98 1.11
CA ALA A 35 -10.49 6.27 1.88
C ALA A 35 -10.99 7.70 1.66
N LYS A 36 -12.31 7.81 1.58
CA LYS A 36 -13.07 9.08 1.52
C LYS A 36 -13.66 9.38 2.91
N ASP A 37 -12.81 9.37 3.94
CA ASP A 37 -13.23 9.48 5.33
C ASP A 37 -13.79 10.87 5.70
N ARG A 38 -13.67 11.87 4.81
CA ARG A 38 -14.14 13.24 5.06
C ARG A 38 -14.92 13.80 3.87
N PRO A 39 -16.06 14.49 4.09
CA PRO A 39 -16.87 15.11 3.04
C PRO A 39 -16.12 16.08 2.11
N TYR A 40 -14.98 16.61 2.56
CA TYR A 40 -14.19 17.64 1.89
C TYR A 40 -12.81 17.16 1.43
N LYS A 41 -12.49 15.88 1.65
CA LYS A 41 -11.20 15.32 1.26
C LYS A 41 -11.45 14.20 0.28
N GLU A 42 -11.08 14.43 -0.96
CA GLU A 42 -11.09 13.37 -1.96
C GLU A 42 -10.02 12.34 -1.61
N GLY A 43 -10.41 11.07 -1.66
CA GLY A 43 -9.46 9.96 -1.55
C GLY A 43 -8.47 10.02 -2.70
N LYS A 44 -7.26 9.52 -2.47
CA LYS A 44 -6.21 9.56 -3.48
C LYS A 44 -6.54 8.68 -4.68
N THR A 45 -5.96 9.02 -5.83
CA THR A 45 -6.01 8.14 -7.02
C THR A 45 -5.14 6.90 -6.81
N LEU A 46 -5.26 5.91 -7.70
CA LEU A 46 -4.41 4.72 -7.66
C LEU A 46 -2.94 5.09 -7.87
N THR A 47 -2.63 5.92 -8.87
CA THR A 47 -1.24 6.34 -9.12
C THR A 47 -0.64 7.02 -7.89
N GLU A 48 -1.37 7.94 -7.26
CA GLU A 48 -0.89 8.61 -6.04
C GLU A 48 -0.68 7.63 -4.87
N SER A 49 -1.65 6.74 -4.67
CA SER A 49 -1.64 5.78 -3.55
C SER A 49 -0.48 4.80 -3.69
N LEU A 50 -0.30 4.24 -4.88
CA LEU A 50 0.79 3.29 -5.18
C LEU A 50 2.15 3.96 -5.14
N ALA A 51 2.27 5.22 -5.58
CA ALA A 51 3.52 5.97 -5.45
C ALA A 51 3.93 6.18 -3.98
N ILE A 52 2.97 6.47 -3.09
CA ILE A 52 3.23 6.60 -1.64
C ILE A 52 3.61 5.25 -1.05
N LEU A 53 2.88 4.19 -1.43
CA LEU A 53 3.13 2.84 -0.95
C LEU A 53 4.51 2.32 -1.38
N GLY A 54 4.94 2.64 -2.60
CA GLY A 54 6.30 2.37 -3.08
C GLY A 54 7.39 3.06 -2.25
N LYS A 55 7.20 4.33 -1.88
CA LYS A 55 8.12 5.04 -0.96
C LYS A 55 8.16 4.39 0.42
N PHE A 56 7.03 3.86 0.90
CA PHE A 56 6.98 3.12 2.16
C PHE A 56 7.70 1.78 2.08
N LYS A 57 7.69 1.10 0.92
CA LYS A 57 8.55 -0.07 0.67
C LYS A 57 10.02 0.32 0.80
N GLU A 58 10.46 1.36 0.09
CA GLU A 58 11.86 1.83 0.12
C GLU A 58 12.29 2.25 1.52
N GLY A 59 11.40 2.86 2.29
CA GLY A 59 11.64 3.27 3.67
C GLY A 59 11.53 2.15 4.72
N GLY A 60 11.30 0.90 4.33
CA GLY A 60 11.17 -0.23 5.27
C GLY A 60 9.93 -0.17 6.18
N HIS A 61 8.88 0.55 5.76
CA HIS A 61 7.62 0.62 6.51
C HIS A 61 6.77 -0.64 6.27
N ILE A 62 6.76 -1.13 5.03
CA ILE A 62 6.00 -2.30 4.59
C ILE A 62 6.92 -3.41 4.08
N ASP A 63 6.40 -4.61 3.97
CA ASP A 63 7.14 -5.77 3.49
C ASP A 63 7.38 -5.67 1.97
N PRO A 64 8.64 -5.67 1.51
CA PRO A 64 8.96 -5.47 0.10
C PRO A 64 8.45 -6.60 -0.80
N ASP A 65 8.53 -7.84 -0.33
CA ASP A 65 8.17 -9.01 -1.15
C ASP A 65 6.65 -9.12 -1.29
N LEU A 66 5.92 -8.81 -0.22
CA LEU A 66 4.45 -8.77 -0.27
C LEU A 66 3.93 -7.58 -1.07
N PHE A 67 4.62 -6.45 -1.03
CA PHE A 67 4.30 -5.32 -1.90
C PHE A 67 4.43 -5.71 -3.38
N ASP A 68 5.50 -6.43 -3.75
CA ASP A 68 5.69 -6.85 -5.14
C ASP A 68 4.60 -7.80 -5.62
N VAL A 69 4.14 -8.71 -4.77
CA VAL A 69 2.96 -9.55 -5.04
C VAL A 69 1.69 -8.71 -5.18
N PHE A 70 1.48 -7.72 -4.30
CA PHE A 70 0.30 -6.85 -4.32
C PHE A 70 0.18 -6.05 -5.63
N ILE A 71 1.30 -5.56 -6.17
CA ILE A 71 1.34 -4.86 -7.46
C ILE A 71 1.19 -5.86 -8.61
N ARG A 72 2.02 -6.90 -8.68
CA ARG A 72 2.06 -7.85 -9.80
C ARG A 72 0.72 -8.55 -10.04
N GLU A 73 0.07 -8.99 -8.96
CA GLU A 73 -1.23 -9.68 -9.03
C GLU A 73 -2.41 -8.69 -9.14
N LYS A 74 -2.14 -7.38 -9.22
CA LYS A 74 -3.13 -6.30 -9.36
C LYS A 74 -4.23 -6.37 -8.29
N VAL A 75 -3.84 -6.71 -7.07
CA VAL A 75 -4.75 -6.78 -5.93
C VAL A 75 -5.37 -5.39 -5.67
N TYR A 76 -4.56 -4.33 -5.80
CA TYR A 76 -5.00 -2.94 -5.71
C TYR A 76 -6.16 -2.64 -6.68
N LEU A 77 -6.07 -3.10 -7.92
CA LEU A 77 -7.05 -2.82 -8.96
C LEU A 77 -8.35 -3.60 -8.73
N THR A 78 -8.23 -4.84 -8.25
CA THR A 78 -9.39 -5.66 -7.88
C THR A 78 -10.18 -5.00 -6.75
N TYR A 79 -9.49 -4.52 -5.71
CA TYR A 79 -10.12 -3.72 -4.65
C TYR A 79 -10.72 -2.42 -5.19
N ALA A 80 -9.97 -1.69 -6.02
CA ALA A 80 -10.40 -0.40 -6.55
C ALA A 80 -11.73 -0.49 -7.32
N ARG A 81 -11.85 -1.49 -8.20
CA ARG A 81 -13.06 -1.74 -8.98
C ARG A 81 -14.29 -2.06 -8.14
N GLN A 82 -14.09 -2.57 -6.93
CA GLN A 82 -15.17 -2.96 -6.02
C GLN A 82 -15.56 -1.84 -5.06
N PHE A 83 -14.61 -1.03 -4.61
CA PHE A 83 -14.81 -0.14 -3.46
C PHE A 83 -14.50 1.34 -3.71
N LEU A 84 -13.74 1.68 -4.76
CA LEU A 84 -13.37 3.07 -5.04
C LEU A 84 -14.28 3.72 -6.08
N LEU A 85 -14.30 5.05 -6.05
CA LEU A 85 -15.04 5.83 -7.02
C LEU A 85 -14.33 5.81 -8.38
N PRO A 86 -15.06 5.89 -9.51
CA PRO A 86 -14.47 5.89 -10.84
C PRO A 86 -13.37 6.95 -11.03
N GLU A 87 -13.50 8.11 -10.40
CA GLU A 87 -12.55 9.22 -10.52
C GLU A 87 -11.20 8.93 -9.82
N GLN A 88 -11.18 7.97 -8.89
CA GLN A 88 -9.95 7.53 -8.22
C GLN A 88 -9.19 6.45 -9.01
N ILE A 89 -9.80 5.84 -10.02
CA ILE A 89 -9.25 4.72 -10.78
C ILE A 89 -8.60 5.25 -12.06
N ASP A 90 -7.45 5.90 -11.91
CA ASP A 90 -6.62 6.38 -13.00
C ASP A 90 -5.75 5.26 -13.61
N GLU A 91 -5.17 5.52 -14.79
CA GLU A 91 -4.28 4.58 -15.46
C GLU A 91 -2.93 4.50 -14.74
N VAL A 92 -2.60 3.32 -14.23
CA VAL A 92 -1.36 3.06 -13.49
C VAL A 92 -0.28 2.54 -14.43
N ASP A 93 0.81 3.29 -14.57
CA ASP A 93 2.07 2.81 -15.13
C ASP A 93 2.93 2.22 -14.00
N GLU A 94 2.92 0.89 -13.89
CA GLU A 94 3.61 0.16 -12.82
C GLU A 94 5.13 0.40 -12.83
N SER A 95 5.74 0.71 -13.99
CA SER A 95 7.18 1.00 -14.10
C SER A 95 7.60 2.29 -13.39
N ARG A 96 6.62 3.15 -13.04
CA ARG A 96 6.85 4.42 -12.35
C ARG A 96 6.62 4.33 -10.83
N ILE A 97 6.24 3.16 -10.33
CA ILE A 97 6.04 2.94 -8.89
C ILE A 97 7.42 2.85 -8.20
N PRO A 98 7.73 3.74 -7.23
CA PRO A 98 9.00 3.70 -6.51
C PRO A 98 9.24 2.34 -5.84
N GLY A 99 10.46 1.85 -5.91
CA GLY A 99 10.84 0.55 -5.34
C GLY A 99 10.21 -0.68 -6.02
N TYR A 100 9.41 -0.54 -7.09
CA TYR A 100 8.88 -1.67 -7.86
C TYR A 100 9.66 -1.84 -9.17
N ILE A 101 9.97 -3.09 -9.52
CA ILE A 101 10.55 -3.46 -10.81
C ILE A 101 9.60 -4.50 -11.41
N PRO A 102 8.90 -4.17 -12.51
CA PRO A 102 7.94 -5.07 -13.16
C PRO A 102 8.54 -6.39 -13.67
#